data_AF-A0A6B3EB61-F1
#
_entry.id   AF-A0A6B3EB61-F1
#
_cell.length_a   1.000
_cell.length_b   1.000
_cell.length_c   1.000
_cell.angle_alpha   90.00
_cell.angle_beta   90.00
_cell.angle_gamma   90.00
#
_symmetry.space_group_name_H-M   'P 1'
#
loop_
_entity.id
_entity.type
_entity.pdbx_description
1 polymer ?
#
loop_
_entity_poly.entity_id
_entity_poly.type
_entity_poly.pdbx_seq_one_letter_code
_entity_poly.pdbx_strand_id
1 'polypeptide(L)' 'NGAGSVTFEKDVKEWASFQISHQPGGGLALGGAVAAILGLAGSLFIQRRRVWARATTGADGVTVVEFAGLGRSESA' A
#
# COMPACT_ATOMS: atom_id res chain seq x y z
N ASN A 1 -10.41 41.01 -56.30
CA ASN A 1 -10.29 39.70 -55.60
C ASN A 1 -8.82 39.44 -55.28
N GLY A 2 -8.28 40.23 -54.37
CA GLY A 2 -6.90 40.13 -53.88
C GLY A 2 -6.88 39.38 -52.56
N ALA A 3 -6.89 38.05 -52.62
CA ALA A 3 -6.63 37.21 -51.46
C ALA A 3 -5.21 36.66 -51.63
N GLY A 4 -4.23 37.34 -51.05
CA GLY A 4 -2.84 36.88 -51.07
C GLY A 4 -2.73 35.47 -50.50
N SER A 5 -1.95 34.61 -51.16
CA SER A 5 -1.68 33.26 -50.69
C SER A 5 -0.57 33.27 -49.64
N VAL A 6 -0.83 32.65 -48.50
CA VAL A 6 0.20 32.37 -47.50
C VAL A 6 0.81 31.00 -47.84
N THR A 7 2.01 31.00 -48.41
CA THR A 7 2.79 29.78 -48.67
C THR A 7 3.80 29.58 -47.54
N PHE A 8 3.72 28.43 -46.87
CA PHE A 8 4.66 28.03 -45.84
C PHE A 8 5.94 27.47 -46.50
N GLU A 9 6.88 28.33 -46.84
CA GLU A 9 8.12 27.98 -47.56
C GLU A 9 9.23 27.37 -46.70
N LYS A 10 9.08 27.36 -45.37
CA LYS A 10 10.09 26.80 -44.46
C LYS A 10 9.50 25.64 -43.68
N ASP A 11 10.19 24.50 -43.75
CA ASP A 11 9.95 23.32 -42.93
C ASP A 11 9.65 23.75 -41.50
N VAL A 12 8.41 23.53 -41.06
CA VAL A 12 7.99 23.77 -39.68
C VAL A 12 8.68 22.70 -38.84
N LYS A 13 9.90 23.02 -38.41
CA LYS A 13 10.73 22.14 -37.60
C LYS A 13 10.04 21.97 -36.25
N GLU A 14 9.67 20.73 -35.92
CA GLU A 14 9.16 20.37 -34.60
C GLU A 14 10.18 20.81 -33.54
N TRP A 15 9.87 21.91 -32.82
CA TRP A 15 10.82 22.58 -31.92
C TRP A 15 10.85 21.94 -30.51
N ALA A 16 9.82 21.18 -30.15
CA ALA A 16 9.77 20.46 -28.89
C ALA A 16 8.87 19.22 -29.00
N SER A 17 9.47 18.04 -28.83
CA SER A 17 8.75 16.79 -28.65
C SER A 17 8.42 16.61 -27.16
N PHE A 18 7.16 16.77 -26.77
CA PHE A 18 6.73 16.49 -25.39
C PHE A 18 6.35 15.01 -25.26
N GLN A 19 7.25 14.21 -24.67
CA GLN A 19 6.97 12.82 -24.32
C GLN A 19 6.30 12.77 -22.94
N ILE A 20 5.00 12.46 -22.91
CA ILE A 20 4.29 12.14 -21.66
C ILE A 20 4.53 10.66 -21.37
N SER A 21 5.53 10.37 -20.54
CA SER A 21 5.80 9.02 -20.06
C SER A 21 4.74 8.66 -19.00
N HIS A 22 3.76 7.84 -19.38
CA HIS A 22 2.82 7.28 -18.42
C HIS A 22 3.40 5.95 -17.91
N GLN A 23 3.77 5.91 -16.64
CA GLN A 23 4.26 4.70 -15.97
C GLN A 23 3.13 4.10 -15.13
N PRO A 24 2.19 3.34 -15.74
CA PRO A 24 1.05 2.75 -15.02
C PRO A 24 1.48 1.77 -13.93
N GLY A 25 2.72 1.26 -14.01
CA GLY A 25 3.29 0.35 -13.02
C GLY A 25 3.72 1.00 -11.70
N GLY A 26 3.85 2.33 -11.62
CA GLY A 26 4.36 3.01 -10.43
C GLY A 26 3.49 2.79 -9.19
N GLY A 27 2.17 2.92 -9.34
CA GLY A 27 1.22 2.69 -8.25
C GLY A 27 1.18 1.23 -7.79
N LEU A 28 1.25 0.29 -8.73
CA LEU A 28 1.28 -1.15 -8.42
C LEU A 28 2.59 -1.56 -7.72
N ALA A 29 3.72 -1.00 -8.16
CA ALA A 29 5.02 -1.22 -7.53
C ALA A 29 5.07 -0.66 -6.10
N LEU A 30 4.52 0.54 -5.88
CA LEU A 30 4.38 1.13 -4.55
C LEU A 30 3.50 0.26 -3.64
N GLY A 31 2.34 -0.18 -4.14
CA GLY A 31 1.44 -1.07 -3.41
C GLY A 31 2.12 -2.39 -3.04
N GLY A 32 2.85 -3.00 -3.97
CA GLY A 32 3.60 -4.23 -3.74
C GLY A 32 4.72 -4.06 -2.71
N ALA A 33 5.48 -2.98 -2.78
CA ALA A 33 6.55 -2.67 -1.82
C ALA A 33 5.99 -2.49 -0.39
N VAL A 34 4.89 -1.74 -0.26
CA VAL A 34 4.20 -1.55 1.03
C VAL A 34 3.67 -2.88 1.57
N ALA A 35 3.02 -3.68 0.73
CA ALA A 35 2.51 -4.99 1.14
C ALA A 35 3.63 -5.94 1.59
N ALA A 36 4.78 -5.93 0.92
CA ALA A 36 5.94 -6.74 1.30
C ALA A 36 6.52 -6.30 2.65
N ILE A 37 6.65 -4.98 2.88
CA ILE A 37 7.12 -4.44 4.16
C ILE A 37 6.13 -4.79 5.28
N LEU A 38 4.82 -4.64 5.05
CA LEU A 38 3.79 -4.98 6.03
C LEU A 38 3.76 -6.47 6.33
N GLY A 39 3.91 -7.33 5.31
CA GLY A 39 3.99 -8.78 5.48
C GLY A 39 5.22 -9.20 6.28
N LEU A 40 6.39 -8.61 5.97
CA LEU A 40 7.63 -8.84 6.70
C LEU A 40 7.53 -8.34 8.14
N ALA A 41 7.06 -7.11 8.34
CA ALA A 41 6.83 -6.54 9.66
C ALA A 41 5.85 -7.41 10.46
N GLY A 42 4.74 -7.80 9.86
CA GLY A 42 3.80 -8.76 10.44
C GLY A 42 4.50 -10.05 10.84
N SER A 43 5.30 -10.66 9.97
CA SER A 43 6.01 -11.91 10.28
C SER A 43 6.98 -11.80 11.45
N LEU A 44 7.63 -10.64 11.63
CA LEU A 44 8.62 -10.40 12.67
C LEU A 44 7.98 -9.96 14.00
N PHE A 45 6.97 -9.09 13.93
CA PHE A 45 6.32 -8.48 15.09
C PHE A 45 5.12 -9.28 15.61
N ILE A 46 4.49 -10.11 14.78
CA ILE A 46 3.59 -11.17 15.25
C ILE A 46 4.50 -12.23 15.89
N GLN A 47 4.92 -11.93 17.11
CA GLN A 47 5.58 -12.91 17.94
C GLN A 47 4.64 -14.11 18.08
N ARG A 48 5.23 -15.30 18.21
CA ARG A 48 4.55 -16.51 18.68
C ARG A 48 4.15 -16.37 20.17
N ARG A 49 3.77 -15.17 20.63
CA ARG A 49 3.13 -14.93 21.92
C ARG A 49 1.81 -15.67 21.85
N ARG A 50 1.84 -16.90 22.36
CA ARG A 50 0.66 -17.72 22.51
C ARG A 50 -0.23 -16.95 23.49
N VAL A 51 -1.26 -16.33 22.95
CA VAL A 51 -2.36 -15.73 23.72
C VAL A 51 -3.44 -16.77 23.78
N TRP A 52 -3.88 -17.09 24.99
CA TRP A 52 -4.98 -18.00 25.20
C TRP A 52 -6.22 -17.16 25.45
N ALA A 53 -7.20 -17.27 24.55
CA ALA A 53 -8.51 -16.70 24.76
C ALA A 53 -9.46 -17.83 25.17
N ARG A 54 -10.20 -17.64 26.26
CA ARG A 54 -11.30 -18.52 26.66
C ARG A 54 -12.59 -17.73 26.59
N ALA A 55 -13.48 -18.12 25.69
CA ALA A 55 -14.84 -17.60 25.64
C ALA A 55 -15.75 -18.49 26.50
N THR A 56 -16.45 -17.89 27.47
CA THR A 56 -17.47 -18.56 28.26
C THR A 56 -18.77 -17.78 28.21
N THR A 57 -19.91 -18.48 28.31
CA THR A 57 -21.20 -17.80 28.40
C THR A 57 -21.38 -17.32 29.83
N GLY A 58 -21.43 -15.99 30.02
CA GLY A 58 -21.71 -15.39 31.31
C GLY A 58 -23.16 -15.65 31.73
N ALA A 59 -23.42 -15.66 33.03
CA ALA A 59 -24.75 -15.89 33.59
C ALA A 59 -25.80 -14.88 33.09
N ASP A 60 -25.35 -13.71 32.64
CA ASP A 60 -26.17 -12.62 32.12
C ASP A 60 -26.44 -12.73 30.61
N GLY A 61 -26.04 -13.84 29.96
CA GLY A 61 -26.24 -14.08 28.53
C GLY A 61 -25.19 -13.46 27.61
N VAL A 62 -24.20 -12.74 28.16
CA VAL A 62 -23.09 -12.13 27.41
C VAL A 62 -21.91 -13.10 27.33
N THR A 63 -21.28 -13.22 26.17
CA THR A 63 -20.03 -13.98 26.03
C THR A 63 -18.89 -13.22 26.68
N VAL A 64 -18.38 -13.76 27.77
CA VAL A 64 -17.18 -13.26 28.44
C VAL A 64 -15.97 -13.88 27.76
N VAL A 65 -15.06 -13.05 27.27
CA VAL A 65 -13.81 -13.50 26.66
C VAL A 65 -12.66 -13.13 27.58
N GLU A 66 -12.09 -14.14 28.22
CA GLU A 66 -10.92 -14.00 29.07
C GLU A 66 -9.66 -14.17 28.21
N PHE A 67 -8.78 -13.18 28.23
CA PHE A 67 -7.49 -13.24 27.55
C PHE A 67 -6.37 -13.42 28.58
N ALA A 68 -5.54 -14.43 28.38
CA ALA A 68 -4.32 -14.65 29.16
C ALA A 68 -3.09 -14.63 28.24
N GLY A 69 -2.08 -13.85 28.63
CA GLY A 69 -0.76 -13.84 28.01
C GLY A 69 0.29 -14.33 29.00
N LEU A 70 0.96 -15.45 28.69
CA LEU A 70 2.08 -15.92 29.49
C LEU A 70 3.33 -15.12 29.09
N GLY A 71 3.58 -14.01 29.78
CA GLY A 71 4.87 -13.35 29.73
C GLY A 71 5.90 -14.30 30.32
N ARG A 72 6.99 -14.58 29.58
CA ARG A 72 8.17 -15.21 30.18
C ARG A 72 8.54 -14.40 31.41
N SER A 73 8.61 -15.04 32.58
CA SER A 73 9.02 -14.39 33.83
C SER A 73 10.30 -13.61 33.58
N GLU A 74 10.23 -12.28 33.71
CA GLU A 74 11.40 -11.49 34.05
C GLU A 74 11.81 -11.97 35.44
N SER A 75 12.78 -12.87 35.46
CA SER A 75 13.49 -13.25 36.68
C SER A 75 14.80 -12.46 36.69
N ALA A 76 14.97 -11.72 37.79
CA ALA A 76 16.08 -10.87 38.23
C ALA A 76 15.98 -9.39 37.84
#